data_AF-A0A5N5TCM1-F1
#
_entry.id   AF-A0A5N5TCM1-F1
#
_cell.length_a   1.000
_cell.length_b   1.000
_cell.length_c   1.000
_cell.angle_alpha   90.00
_cell.angle_beta   90.00
_cell.angle_gamma   90.00
#
_symmetry.space_group_name_H-M   'P 1'
#
loop_
_entity.id
_entity.type
_entity.pdbx_description
1 polymer ?
#
loop_
_entity_poly.entity_id
_entity_poly.type
_entity_poly.pdbx_seq_one_letter_code
_entity_poly.pdbx_strand_id
1 'polypeptide(L)'
;MILVMDNMMALWMSGSTRLALQEGMLSMRNSVLKILRDKFHKGIWVHVEGYSSPAFGSDGTVTGCDSTGTFIDDVTRFLNTAQENNILVIFTLWNGAYVTNQNEVQLFLDDTKLESYIDNCFQVTSDSDPCYNTTLLQGSGAGWTGVNIPMERVLHFIGRINQAAHEFDPTGIVTLGSWSKSMPLVKASDYQLDKPLLIGEYSSACAAGTSLTDLIEYGYSNGYVGTLDWHWAESGGCSDTRDAQTSSLSYLSGRTENGVVDITVA
;
A
#
# COMPACT_ATOMS: atom_id res chain seq x y z
N MET A 1 1.57 6.31 12.93
CA MET A 1 1.91 5.28 11.91
C MET A 1 0.92 5.38 10.77
N ILE A 2 1.32 5.22 9.49
CA ILE A 2 0.37 5.18 8.36
C ILE A 2 0.20 3.74 7.90
N LEU A 3 -1.01 3.20 8.06
CA LEU A 3 -1.38 1.87 7.59
C LEU A 3 -2.25 2.01 6.34
N VAL A 4 -1.95 1.21 5.34
CA VAL A 4 -2.61 1.20 4.03
C VAL A 4 -3.08 -0.19 3.73
N MET A 5 -4.23 -0.27 3.11
CA MET A 5 -4.66 -1.48 2.43
C MET A 5 -4.70 -1.17 0.94
N ASP A 6 -4.16 -2.05 0.12
CA ASP A 6 -4.37 -1.98 -1.32
C ASP A 6 -5.59 -2.83 -1.66
N ASN A 7 -6.57 -2.24 -2.35
CA ASN A 7 -7.88 -2.84 -2.50
C ASN A 7 -8.11 -3.46 -3.88
N MET A 8 -9.04 -4.42 -3.92
CA MET A 8 -9.44 -5.16 -5.12
C MET A 8 -10.12 -4.28 -6.20
N MET A 9 -9.32 -3.59 -7.02
CA MET A 9 -9.66 -3.16 -8.39
C MET A 9 -8.33 -3.23 -9.20
N ALA A 10 -8.22 -3.80 -10.44
CA ALA A 10 -6.99 -3.93 -11.30
C ALA A 10 -6.93 -5.06 -12.38
N LEU A 11 -7.52 -5.00 -13.59
CA LEU A 11 -7.11 -5.98 -14.65
C LEU A 11 -5.88 -5.55 -15.51
N TRP A 12 -4.84 -6.41 -15.43
CA TRP A 12 -3.75 -6.79 -16.36
C TRP A 12 -2.52 -5.91 -16.58
N MET A 13 -1.36 -6.48 -16.22
CA MET A 13 -0.19 -6.58 -17.09
C MET A 13 0.43 -7.98 -17.01
N SER A 14 0.74 -8.58 -18.16
CA SER A 14 1.40 -9.87 -18.25
C SER A 14 2.84 -9.83 -17.76
N GLY A 15 3.23 -10.89 -17.04
CA GLY A 15 4.60 -11.39 -17.02
C GLY A 15 5.40 -11.02 -15.78
N SER A 16 5.45 -11.97 -14.84
CA SER A 16 6.54 -12.18 -13.87
C SER A 16 6.78 -11.09 -12.81
N THR A 17 5.93 -11.04 -11.80
CA THR A 17 6.28 -10.54 -10.45
C THR A 17 6.32 -11.71 -9.46
N ARG A 18 7.31 -12.59 -9.63
CA ARG A 18 7.60 -13.69 -8.67
C ARG A 18 8.85 -13.42 -7.81
N LEU A 19 9.37 -12.20 -7.79
CA LEU A 19 10.75 -11.95 -7.35
C LEU A 19 10.99 -10.70 -6.49
N ALA A 20 9.96 -10.15 -5.81
CA ALA A 20 10.18 -9.00 -4.92
C ALA A 20 10.29 -9.34 -3.42
N LEU A 21 9.82 -10.52 -2.96
CA LEU A 21 9.80 -10.88 -1.53
C LEU A 21 10.63 -12.11 -1.14
N GLN A 22 11.08 -12.93 -2.09
CA GLN A 22 11.86 -14.12 -1.75
C GLN A 22 13.32 -13.80 -1.37
N GLU A 23 13.86 -12.66 -1.81
CA GLU A 23 15.22 -12.20 -1.46
C GLU A 23 15.26 -11.04 -0.45
N GLY A 24 14.13 -10.34 -0.26
CA GLY A 24 14.07 -9.12 0.55
C GLY A 24 14.24 -9.36 2.05
N MET A 25 13.51 -10.32 2.62
CA MET A 25 13.47 -10.52 4.08
C MET A 25 14.60 -11.42 4.61
N LEU A 26 15.12 -12.34 3.81
CA LEU A 26 16.21 -13.25 4.22
C LEU A 26 17.62 -12.62 4.09
N SER A 27 17.78 -11.52 3.36
CA SER A 27 19.08 -10.82 3.17
C SER A 27 19.23 -9.53 4.02
N MET A 28 18.40 -9.35 5.05
CA MET A 28 18.21 -8.10 5.83
C MET A 28 19.29 -7.76 6.88
N ARG A 29 20.55 -8.17 6.70
CA ARG A 29 21.60 -7.88 7.71
C ARG A 29 22.59 -6.78 7.39
N ASN A 30 22.90 -6.46 6.12
CA ASN A 30 23.92 -5.43 5.81
C ASN A 30 23.60 -4.48 4.64
N SER A 31 22.67 -4.83 3.75
CA SER A 31 22.40 -4.03 2.53
C SER A 31 21.34 -2.92 2.72
N VAL A 32 20.54 -2.99 3.79
CA VAL A 32 19.40 -2.07 4.06
C VAL A 32 19.86 -0.64 4.39
N LEU A 33 21.00 -0.49 5.08
CA LEU A 33 21.50 0.81 5.52
C LEU A 33 21.96 1.72 4.38
N LYS A 34 22.42 1.15 3.26
CA LYS A 34 22.76 1.90 2.04
C LYS A 34 21.54 2.12 1.15
N ILE A 35 20.58 1.19 1.21
CA ILE A 35 19.33 1.22 0.43
C ILE A 35 18.39 2.33 0.93
N LEU A 36 18.28 2.58 2.23
CA LEU A 36 17.30 3.56 2.75
C LEU A 36 17.75 5.03 2.64
N ARG A 37 19.05 5.29 2.46
CA ARG A 37 19.58 6.66 2.31
C ARG A 37 19.37 7.22 0.89
N ASP A 38 19.25 6.35 -0.11
CA ASP A 38 19.15 6.69 -1.54
C ASP A 38 17.73 6.41 -2.11
N LYS A 39 16.75 6.05 -1.27
CA LYS A 39 15.42 5.55 -1.69
C LYS A 39 14.30 6.20 -0.91
N PHE A 40 13.82 7.31 -1.42
CA PHE A 40 12.73 8.07 -0.82
C PHE A 40 11.34 7.54 -1.26
N HIS A 41 10.42 7.55 -0.28
CA HIS A 41 8.95 7.51 -0.37
C HIS A 41 8.31 6.38 -1.20
N LYS A 42 8.13 5.19 -0.60
CA LYS A 42 7.34 4.13 -1.23
C LYS A 42 6.49 3.39 -0.22
N GLY A 43 5.26 3.07 -0.62
CA GLY A 43 4.44 2.11 0.10
C GLY A 43 5.21 0.80 0.24
N ILE A 44 5.40 0.33 1.47
CA ILE A 44 6.06 -0.94 1.76
C ILE A 44 4.97 -1.96 1.98
N TRP A 45 4.92 -2.98 1.13
CA TRP A 45 3.96 -4.06 1.28
C TRP A 45 4.44 -5.08 2.32
N VAL A 46 3.53 -5.53 3.20
CA VAL A 46 3.85 -6.30 4.41
C VAL A 46 3.44 -7.77 4.27
N HIS A 47 2.13 -8.07 4.34
CA HIS A 47 1.62 -9.44 4.24
C HIS A 47 1.46 -9.87 2.78
N VAL A 48 1.13 -8.91 1.91
CA VAL A 48 0.87 -9.13 0.48
C VAL A 48 -0.27 -10.13 0.31
N GLU A 49 0.06 -11.41 0.14
CA GLU A 49 -0.88 -12.52 -0.03
C GLU A 49 -0.84 -13.51 1.16
N GLY A 50 -0.24 -13.17 2.31
CA GLY A 50 -0.28 -14.05 3.48
C GLY A 50 0.64 -15.27 3.43
N TYR A 51 1.62 -15.32 2.51
CA TYR A 51 2.49 -16.50 2.35
C TYR A 51 3.62 -16.60 3.39
N SER A 52 4.04 -15.49 3.97
CA SER A 52 5.14 -15.43 4.96
C SER A 52 4.71 -14.78 6.26
N SER A 53 3.84 -13.77 6.18
CA SER A 53 3.18 -13.12 7.29
C SER A 53 1.72 -12.85 6.89
N PRO A 54 0.75 -12.95 7.81
CA PRO A 54 0.89 -13.44 9.18
C PRO A 54 1.09 -14.97 9.23
N ALA A 55 1.37 -15.51 10.41
CA ALA A 55 1.43 -16.95 10.63
C ALA A 55 0.01 -17.51 10.77
N PHE A 56 -0.32 -18.49 9.94
CA PHE A 56 -1.60 -19.20 9.99
C PHE A 56 -1.47 -20.58 10.64
N GLY A 57 -2.40 -20.90 11.54
CA GLY A 57 -2.60 -22.23 12.10
C GLY A 57 -3.22 -23.20 11.08
N SER A 58 -3.31 -24.48 11.45
CA SER A 58 -3.86 -25.52 10.58
C SER A 58 -5.35 -25.33 10.25
N ASP A 59 -6.08 -24.56 11.06
CA ASP A 59 -7.49 -24.22 10.87
C ASP A 59 -7.69 -22.90 10.08
N GLY A 60 -6.60 -22.24 9.69
CA GLY A 60 -6.61 -20.96 8.98
C GLY A 60 -6.82 -19.74 9.89
N THR A 61 -6.82 -19.91 11.22
CA THR A 61 -6.72 -18.77 12.15
C THR A 61 -5.30 -18.21 12.17
N VAL A 62 -5.15 -16.92 12.44
CA VAL A 62 -3.85 -16.30 12.63
C VAL A 62 -3.35 -16.56 14.05
N THR A 63 -2.10 -16.99 14.18
CA THR A 63 -1.46 -17.32 15.46
C THR A 63 -0.36 -16.32 15.86
N GLY A 64 -0.09 -15.33 15.00
CA GLY A 64 0.94 -14.32 15.19
C GLY A 64 1.24 -13.57 13.89
N CYS A 65 1.90 -12.41 13.97
CA CYS A 65 2.22 -11.61 12.77
C CYS A 65 3.35 -12.16 11.93
N ASP A 66 4.11 -13.08 12.49
CA ASP A 66 5.09 -13.89 11.80
C ASP A 66 5.24 -15.21 12.55
N SER A 67 5.92 -16.16 11.92
CA SER A 67 6.20 -17.47 12.54
C SER A 67 7.41 -17.42 13.49
N THR A 68 8.17 -16.33 13.48
CA THR A 68 9.43 -16.18 14.20
C THR A 68 9.34 -15.30 15.44
N GLY A 69 8.25 -14.54 15.62
CA GLY A 69 8.08 -13.59 16.71
C GLY A 69 8.99 -12.35 16.59
N THR A 70 9.56 -12.09 15.41
CA THR A 70 10.46 -10.96 15.15
C THR A 70 9.79 -9.81 14.42
N PHE A 71 8.52 -9.96 14.03
CA PHE A 71 7.81 -8.99 13.21
C PHE A 71 7.88 -7.56 13.74
N ILE A 72 7.58 -7.36 15.04
CA ILE A 72 7.62 -6.03 15.66
C ILE A 72 9.05 -5.48 15.70
N ASP A 73 10.04 -6.29 16.03
CA ASP A 73 11.46 -5.86 16.03
C ASP A 73 11.93 -5.45 14.64
N ASP A 74 11.48 -6.16 13.60
CA ASP A 74 11.80 -5.89 12.20
C ASP A 74 11.17 -4.57 11.72
N VAL A 75 9.89 -4.36 12.03
CA VAL A 75 9.17 -3.10 11.72
C VAL A 75 9.75 -1.93 12.50
N THR A 76 10.02 -2.08 13.80
CA THR A 76 10.64 -1.03 14.62
C THR A 76 12.01 -0.65 14.09
N ARG A 77 12.85 -1.63 13.74
CA ARG A 77 14.16 -1.38 13.14
C ARG A 77 14.03 -0.64 11.81
N PHE A 78 13.08 -1.01 10.95
CA PHE A 78 12.82 -0.31 9.70
C PHE A 78 12.39 1.14 9.93
N LEU A 79 11.44 1.37 10.83
CA LEU A 79 10.94 2.70 11.17
C LEU A 79 12.01 3.59 11.81
N ASN A 80 12.87 3.04 12.67
CA ASN A 80 13.98 3.78 13.25
C ASN A 80 14.95 4.27 12.17
N THR A 81 15.29 3.42 11.20
CA THR A 81 16.14 3.85 10.07
C THR A 81 15.42 4.88 9.19
N ALA A 82 14.12 4.73 8.93
CA ALA A 82 13.37 5.74 8.18
C ALA A 82 13.37 7.09 8.92
N GLN A 83 13.16 7.08 10.24
CA GLN A 83 13.21 8.27 11.08
C GLN A 83 14.59 8.95 11.06
N GLU A 84 15.68 8.18 11.16
CA GLU A 84 17.06 8.70 11.04
C GLU A 84 17.33 9.41 9.69
N ASN A 85 16.56 9.06 8.65
CA ASN A 85 16.68 9.62 7.31
C ASN A 85 15.54 10.60 6.97
N ASN A 86 14.72 11.00 7.94
CA ASN A 86 13.55 11.86 7.74
C ASN A 86 12.55 11.34 6.68
N ILE A 87 12.39 10.01 6.61
CA ILE A 87 11.48 9.34 5.67
C ILE A 87 10.19 8.97 6.39
N LEU A 88 9.06 9.39 5.83
CA LEU A 88 7.75 8.88 6.21
C LEU A 88 7.49 7.53 5.53
N VAL A 89 7.04 6.54 6.30
CA VAL A 89 6.74 5.19 5.82
C VAL A 89 5.24 4.95 5.80
N ILE A 90 4.80 4.33 4.72
CA ILE A 90 3.42 3.91 4.49
C ILE A 90 3.45 2.37 4.38
N PHE A 91 2.85 1.65 5.33
CA PHE A 91 2.79 0.19 5.28
C PHE A 91 1.50 -0.28 4.61
N THR A 92 1.61 -0.97 3.47
CA THR A 92 0.48 -1.64 2.82
C THR A 92 0.36 -3.07 3.34
N LEU A 93 -0.71 -3.38 4.06
CA LEU A 93 -0.85 -4.67 4.74
C LEU A 93 -1.12 -5.81 3.74
N TRP A 94 -2.20 -5.69 2.96
CA TRP A 94 -2.70 -6.74 2.07
C TRP A 94 -2.77 -6.26 0.63
N ASN A 95 -2.66 -7.21 -0.30
CA ASN A 95 -2.68 -6.97 -1.74
C ASN A 95 -4.02 -7.39 -2.33
N GLY A 96 -4.89 -6.42 -2.64
CA GLY A 96 -6.13 -6.69 -3.37
C GLY A 96 -5.93 -6.98 -4.86
N ALA A 97 -4.75 -6.74 -5.42
CA ALA A 97 -4.51 -6.89 -6.85
C ALA A 97 -4.29 -8.36 -7.28
N TYR A 98 -3.78 -9.19 -6.36
CA TYR A 98 -3.63 -10.63 -6.49
C TYR A 98 -4.01 -11.27 -5.17
N VAL A 99 -5.00 -12.16 -5.21
CA VAL A 99 -5.50 -12.86 -4.02
C VAL A 99 -5.57 -14.35 -4.35
N THR A 100 -4.46 -15.07 -4.15
CA THR A 100 -4.37 -16.50 -4.48
C THR A 100 -4.31 -17.40 -3.24
N ASN A 101 -3.89 -16.86 -2.11
CA ASN A 101 -3.82 -17.60 -0.87
C ASN A 101 -5.21 -17.75 -0.24
N GLN A 102 -5.64 -18.99 0.00
CA GLN A 102 -6.94 -19.25 0.60
C GLN A 102 -7.04 -18.75 2.03
N ASN A 103 -5.95 -18.72 2.80
CA ASN A 103 -6.00 -18.18 4.15
C ASN A 103 -6.31 -16.67 4.15
N GLU A 104 -5.73 -15.91 3.22
CA GLU A 104 -6.08 -14.51 3.01
C GLU A 104 -7.55 -14.37 2.59
N VAL A 105 -8.02 -15.14 1.60
CA VAL A 105 -9.44 -15.13 1.18
C VAL A 105 -10.36 -15.34 2.38
N GLN A 106 -10.00 -16.26 3.28
CA GLN A 106 -10.80 -16.56 4.46
C GLN A 106 -10.83 -15.43 5.49
N LEU A 107 -9.83 -14.54 5.54
CA LEU A 107 -9.89 -13.33 6.38
C LEU A 107 -10.99 -12.37 5.92
N PHE A 108 -11.34 -12.35 4.64
CA PHE A 108 -12.47 -11.57 4.14
C PHE A 108 -13.82 -12.23 4.44
N LEU A 109 -13.88 -13.55 4.47
CA LEU A 109 -15.14 -14.31 4.46
C LEU A 109 -15.58 -14.82 5.84
N ASP A 110 -14.65 -14.99 6.78
CA ASP A 110 -14.89 -15.57 8.10
C ASP A 110 -14.44 -14.59 9.19
N ASP A 111 -15.42 -14.03 9.90
CA ASP A 111 -15.19 -13.03 10.94
C ASP A 111 -14.36 -13.59 12.10
N THR A 112 -14.42 -14.90 12.39
CA THR A 112 -13.57 -15.51 13.44
C THR A 112 -12.10 -15.49 13.05
N LYS A 113 -11.81 -15.69 11.77
CA LYS A 113 -10.43 -15.65 11.26
C LYS A 113 -9.93 -14.21 11.16
N LEU A 114 -10.78 -13.27 10.75
CA LEU A 114 -10.47 -11.85 10.80
C LEU A 114 -10.18 -11.38 12.23
N GLU A 115 -11.00 -11.75 13.21
CA GLU A 115 -10.73 -11.47 14.62
C GLU A 115 -9.40 -12.06 15.06
N SER A 116 -9.09 -13.30 14.68
CA SER A 116 -7.79 -13.88 15.04
C SER A 116 -6.61 -13.10 14.46
N TYR A 117 -6.75 -12.51 13.27
CA TYR A 117 -5.74 -11.62 12.70
C TYR A 117 -5.63 -10.31 13.48
N ILE A 118 -6.76 -9.70 13.83
CA ILE A 118 -6.80 -8.49 14.65
C ILE A 118 -6.15 -8.80 16.00
N ASP A 119 -6.68 -9.73 16.79
CA ASP A 119 -6.16 -10.05 18.13
C ASP A 119 -4.65 -10.34 18.17
N ASN A 120 -4.12 -11.01 17.15
CA ASN A 120 -2.72 -11.41 17.11
C ASN A 120 -1.79 -10.38 16.45
N CYS A 121 -2.32 -9.41 15.70
CA CYS A 121 -1.51 -8.40 15.00
C CYS A 121 -1.81 -6.94 15.27
N PHE A 122 -3.00 -6.67 15.80
CA PHE A 122 -3.51 -5.37 16.19
C PHE A 122 -4.14 -5.56 17.57
N GLN A 123 -3.41 -5.24 18.63
CA GLN A 123 -3.91 -5.50 19.98
C GLN A 123 -5.06 -4.55 20.38
N VAL A 124 -6.27 -4.62 19.80
CA VAL A 124 -7.52 -4.02 20.36
C VAL A 124 -8.83 -4.68 19.83
N THR A 125 -9.92 -4.55 20.63
CA THR A 125 -11.22 -5.27 20.62
C THR A 125 -12.42 -4.51 20.00
N SER A 126 -13.31 -5.25 19.30
CA SER A 126 -14.40 -4.95 18.30
C SER A 126 -15.62 -4.00 18.58
N ASP A 127 -16.28 -3.51 17.48
CA ASP A 127 -17.62 -2.83 17.35
C ASP A 127 -18.31 -3.15 15.98
N SER A 128 -19.59 -2.80 15.75
CA SER A 128 -20.49 -3.22 14.65
C SER A 128 -21.20 -2.06 13.92
N ASP A 129 -20.92 -1.82 12.62
CA ASP A 129 -21.73 -0.90 11.78
C ASP A 129 -21.92 -1.39 10.32
N PRO A 130 -23.11 -1.20 9.70
CA PRO A 130 -23.46 -1.71 8.38
C PRO A 130 -23.59 -0.62 7.30
N CYS A 131 -22.61 -0.51 6.39
CA CYS A 131 -22.64 0.43 5.26
C CYS A 131 -22.15 -0.19 3.93
N TYR A 132 -22.92 -1.07 3.26
CA TYR A 132 -22.42 -1.77 2.06
C TYR A 132 -23.40 -1.83 0.86
N ASN A 133 -23.11 -1.09 -0.23
CA ASN A 133 -23.79 -1.21 -1.55
C ASN A 133 -22.82 -0.93 -2.72
N THR A 134 -22.89 -1.70 -3.83
CA THR A 134 -21.91 -1.70 -4.94
C THR A 134 -22.44 -1.67 -6.38
N THR A 135 -23.66 -1.21 -6.60
CA THR A 135 -24.23 -1.13 -7.96
C THR A 135 -23.42 -0.27 -8.95
N LEU A 136 -22.51 0.59 -8.48
CA LEU A 136 -21.66 1.45 -9.33
C LEU A 136 -20.48 0.72 -10.02
N LEU A 137 -20.16 -0.53 -9.65
CA LEU A 137 -18.98 -1.23 -10.17
C LEU A 137 -19.25 -2.11 -11.39
N GLN A 138 -20.52 -2.25 -11.80
CA GLN A 138 -20.93 -3.11 -12.90
C GLN A 138 -20.33 -2.62 -14.24
N GLY A 139 -19.52 -3.46 -14.89
CA GLY A 139 -18.90 -3.16 -16.19
C GLY A 139 -17.58 -2.39 -16.14
N SER A 140 -17.02 -2.13 -14.95
CA SER A 140 -15.75 -1.39 -14.76
C SER A 140 -14.47 -2.21 -15.02
N GLY A 141 -14.58 -3.54 -14.99
CA GLY A 141 -13.43 -4.46 -14.99
C GLY A 141 -12.96 -4.90 -13.58
N ALA A 142 -13.63 -4.48 -12.51
CA ALA A 142 -13.38 -4.97 -11.15
C ALA A 142 -13.74 -6.46 -10.98
N GLY A 143 -13.03 -7.18 -10.09
CA GLY A 143 -13.25 -8.61 -9.79
C GLY A 143 -12.44 -9.61 -10.64
N TRP A 144 -11.33 -9.17 -11.23
CA TRP A 144 -10.60 -9.95 -12.23
C TRP A 144 -9.66 -11.04 -11.70
N THR A 145 -9.36 -11.03 -10.40
CA THR A 145 -8.59 -12.10 -9.75
C THR A 145 -9.30 -13.45 -9.87
N GLY A 146 -10.57 -13.47 -10.29
CA GLY A 146 -11.43 -14.65 -10.33
C GLY A 146 -11.97 -15.01 -8.96
N VAL A 147 -11.53 -14.32 -7.91
CA VAL A 147 -12.06 -14.44 -6.55
C VAL A 147 -13.18 -13.43 -6.38
N ASN A 148 -14.41 -13.91 -6.33
CA ASN A 148 -15.60 -13.08 -6.16
C ASN A 148 -15.85 -12.85 -4.66
N ILE A 149 -15.07 -11.99 -4.03
CA ILE A 149 -15.35 -11.52 -2.67
C ILE A 149 -16.42 -10.43 -2.76
N PRO A 150 -17.58 -10.57 -2.08
CA PRO A 150 -18.57 -9.51 -2.05
C PRO A 150 -17.94 -8.23 -1.50
N MET A 151 -18.21 -7.07 -2.12
CA MET A 151 -17.63 -5.82 -1.63
C MET A 151 -18.05 -5.49 -0.19
N GLU A 152 -19.22 -5.96 0.25
CA GLU A 152 -19.60 -5.94 1.66
C GLU A 152 -18.51 -6.55 2.56
N ARG A 153 -17.97 -7.70 2.18
CA ARG A 153 -16.89 -8.37 2.91
C ARG A 153 -15.56 -7.63 2.80
N VAL A 154 -15.26 -7.05 1.64
CA VAL A 154 -14.07 -6.19 1.45
C VAL A 154 -14.14 -4.96 2.35
N LEU A 155 -15.26 -4.24 2.34
CA LEU A 155 -15.47 -3.04 3.15
C LEU A 155 -15.56 -3.37 4.64
N HIS A 156 -16.14 -4.52 5.00
CA HIS A 156 -16.12 -5.02 6.38
C HIS A 156 -14.69 -5.27 6.86
N PHE A 157 -13.89 -5.99 6.08
CA PHE A 157 -12.48 -6.24 6.38
C PHE A 157 -11.70 -4.93 6.59
N ILE A 158 -11.83 -3.97 5.67
CA ILE A 158 -11.17 -2.66 5.76
C ILE A 158 -11.67 -1.89 6.98
N GLY A 159 -12.99 -1.86 7.20
CA GLY A 159 -13.62 -1.17 8.31
C GLY A 159 -13.11 -1.67 9.65
N ARG A 160 -13.04 -2.99 9.83
CA ARG A 160 -12.56 -3.61 11.07
C ARG A 160 -11.09 -3.35 11.35
N ILE A 161 -10.24 -3.36 10.33
CA ILE A 161 -8.80 -3.08 10.52
C ILE A 161 -8.56 -1.58 10.73
N ASN A 162 -9.29 -0.72 10.04
CA ASN A 162 -9.27 0.72 10.29
C ASN A 162 -9.70 1.04 11.73
N GLN A 163 -10.77 0.40 12.21
CA GLN A 163 -11.21 0.52 13.58
C GLN A 163 -10.11 0.08 14.56
N ALA A 164 -9.59 -1.14 14.44
CA ALA A 164 -8.57 -1.67 15.33
C ALA A 164 -7.30 -0.79 15.35
N ALA A 165 -6.92 -0.24 14.19
CA ALA A 165 -5.80 0.69 14.09
C ALA A 165 -6.06 1.99 14.89
N HIS A 166 -7.26 2.56 14.82
CA HIS A 166 -7.62 3.77 15.55
C HIS A 166 -7.90 3.55 17.04
N GLU A 167 -8.33 2.36 17.43
CA GLU A 167 -8.41 1.99 18.84
C GLU A 167 -7.01 1.88 19.46
N PHE A 168 -6.03 1.39 18.68
CA PHE A 168 -4.64 1.27 19.13
C PHE A 168 -3.92 2.63 19.12
N ASP A 169 -4.07 3.38 18.03
CA ASP A 169 -3.50 4.71 17.83
C ASP A 169 -4.58 5.66 17.30
N PRO A 170 -5.28 6.39 18.18
CA PRO A 170 -6.33 7.34 17.78
C PRO A 170 -5.84 8.47 16.87
N THR A 171 -4.52 8.68 16.80
CA THR A 171 -3.89 9.71 15.95
C THR A 171 -3.31 9.14 14.64
N GLY A 172 -3.34 7.82 14.48
CA GLY A 172 -2.88 7.13 13.29
C GLY A 172 -3.67 7.56 12.06
N ILE A 173 -3.03 7.50 10.88
CA ILE A 173 -3.69 7.78 9.61
C ILE A 173 -3.82 6.46 8.87
N VAL A 174 -5.03 6.13 8.45
CA VAL A 174 -5.30 4.96 7.60
C VAL A 174 -5.73 5.44 6.22
N THR A 175 -5.22 4.80 5.17
CA THR A 175 -5.67 5.06 3.80
C THR A 175 -5.88 3.76 3.01
N LEU A 176 -6.50 3.89 1.85
CA LEU A 176 -6.88 2.77 0.98
C LEU A 176 -6.39 3.06 -0.44
N GLY A 177 -5.49 2.21 -0.95
CA GLY A 177 -5.11 2.18 -2.35
C GLY A 177 -6.27 1.65 -3.18
N SER A 178 -6.72 2.45 -4.13
CA SER A 178 -7.77 2.06 -5.06
C SER A 178 -7.27 2.21 -6.48
N TRP A 179 -7.42 1.17 -7.27
CA TRP A 179 -7.16 1.23 -8.70
C TRP A 179 -8.39 1.70 -9.46
N SER A 180 -8.16 2.34 -10.61
CA SER A 180 -9.20 2.54 -11.61
C SER A 180 -8.61 2.66 -13.00
N LYS A 181 -9.22 1.99 -13.99
CA LYS A 181 -8.96 2.23 -15.42
C LYS A 181 -9.59 3.54 -15.92
N SER A 182 -10.59 4.04 -15.20
CA SER A 182 -11.50 5.09 -15.65
C SER A 182 -11.42 6.35 -14.80
N MET A 183 -10.48 6.42 -13.85
CA MET A 183 -10.28 7.61 -13.02
C MET A 183 -9.31 8.54 -13.77
N PRO A 184 -9.82 9.65 -14.33
CA PRO A 184 -8.97 10.55 -15.10
C PRO A 184 -8.00 11.27 -14.16
N LEU A 185 -6.78 11.51 -14.61
CA LEU A 185 -5.87 12.41 -13.89
C LEU A 185 -6.37 13.85 -14.04
N VAL A 186 -7.16 14.30 -13.06
CA VAL A 186 -7.77 15.64 -12.95
C VAL A 186 -7.27 16.35 -11.69
N LYS A 187 -7.75 17.58 -11.41
CA LYS A 187 -7.36 18.26 -10.17
C LYS A 187 -7.97 17.55 -8.97
N ALA A 188 -7.28 17.57 -7.83
CA ALA A 188 -7.80 16.96 -6.60
C ALA A 188 -9.17 17.54 -6.21
N SER A 189 -9.40 18.84 -6.43
CA SER A 189 -10.68 19.51 -6.17
C SER A 189 -11.84 18.99 -7.00
N ASP A 190 -11.59 18.43 -8.18
CA ASP A 190 -12.65 17.98 -9.09
C ASP A 190 -13.37 16.74 -8.52
N TYR A 191 -12.69 15.98 -7.64
CA TYR A 191 -13.28 14.86 -6.92
C TYR A 191 -14.22 15.29 -5.79
N GLN A 192 -14.19 16.56 -5.37
CA GLN A 192 -15.04 17.10 -4.30
C GLN A 192 -14.97 16.29 -2.99
N LEU A 193 -13.77 15.79 -2.67
CA LEU A 193 -13.52 15.04 -1.45
C LEU A 193 -13.33 15.97 -0.25
N ASP A 194 -13.74 15.51 0.92
CA ASP A 194 -13.54 16.17 2.21
C ASP A 194 -12.22 15.76 2.89
N LYS A 195 -11.47 14.83 2.29
CA LYS A 195 -10.20 14.31 2.77
C LYS A 195 -9.06 14.54 1.76
N PRO A 196 -7.81 14.66 2.23
CA PRO A 196 -6.63 14.70 1.38
C PRO A 196 -6.56 13.52 0.39
N LEU A 197 -6.06 13.79 -0.82
CA LEU A 197 -5.90 12.79 -1.89
C LEU A 197 -4.42 12.58 -2.25
N LEU A 198 -3.98 11.32 -2.21
CA LEU A 198 -2.64 10.87 -2.58
C LEU A 198 -2.72 10.14 -3.93
N ILE A 199 -1.83 10.46 -4.87
CA ILE A 199 -1.62 9.60 -6.05
C ILE A 199 -0.72 8.44 -5.61
N GLY A 200 -1.34 7.32 -5.26
CA GLY A 200 -0.68 6.21 -4.58
C GLY A 200 0.26 5.37 -5.46
N GLU A 201 0.03 5.32 -6.78
CA GLU A 201 0.87 4.62 -7.76
C GLU A 201 0.73 5.25 -9.14
N TYR A 202 1.85 5.51 -9.81
CA TYR A 202 1.90 5.90 -11.23
C TYR A 202 3.24 5.56 -11.85
N SER A 203 3.31 5.47 -13.18
CA SER A 203 4.57 5.27 -13.90
C SER A 203 4.56 5.93 -15.27
N SER A 204 5.70 6.50 -15.68
CA SER A 204 5.87 7.06 -17.02
C SER A 204 5.78 5.99 -18.12
N ALA A 205 6.15 4.74 -17.80
CA ALA A 205 6.06 3.59 -18.70
C ALA A 205 4.62 3.30 -19.18
N CYS A 206 3.60 3.81 -18.47
CA CYS A 206 2.19 3.63 -18.78
C CYS A 206 1.38 4.93 -18.86
N ALA A 207 2.04 6.09 -18.89
CA ALA A 207 1.38 7.39 -18.83
C ALA A 207 1.20 8.06 -20.21
N ALA A 208 0.94 7.26 -21.25
CA ALA A 208 0.70 7.74 -22.62
C ALA A 208 1.79 8.71 -23.15
N GLY A 209 3.06 8.46 -22.80
CA GLY A 209 4.20 9.28 -23.22
C GLY A 209 4.53 10.46 -22.31
N THR A 210 3.79 10.64 -21.20
CA THR A 210 4.06 11.68 -20.20
C THR A 210 5.29 11.30 -19.36
N SER A 211 6.22 12.24 -19.17
CA SER A 211 7.44 11.99 -18.39
C SER A 211 7.14 11.87 -16.89
N LEU A 212 8.01 11.17 -16.15
CA LEU A 212 7.86 11.06 -14.70
C LEU A 212 7.95 12.42 -13.99
N THR A 213 8.77 13.34 -14.53
CA THR A 213 8.86 14.73 -14.07
C THR A 213 7.56 15.50 -14.27
N ASP A 214 6.88 15.33 -15.42
CA ASP A 214 5.58 15.99 -15.65
C ASP A 214 4.49 15.42 -14.74
N LEU A 215 4.54 14.11 -14.46
CA LEU A 215 3.58 13.44 -13.57
C LEU A 215 3.73 13.89 -12.11
N ILE A 216 4.97 13.96 -11.61
CA ILE A 216 5.23 14.45 -10.25
C ILE A 216 4.90 15.94 -10.11
N GLU A 217 5.19 16.75 -11.13
CA GLU A 217 4.78 18.16 -11.21
C GLU A 217 3.25 18.29 -11.17
N TYR A 218 2.54 17.44 -11.92
CA TYR A 218 1.10 17.48 -11.95
C TYR A 218 0.51 17.24 -10.56
N GLY A 219 0.96 16.20 -9.85
CA GLY A 219 0.48 15.94 -8.50
C GLY A 219 0.78 17.10 -7.54
N TYR A 220 2.01 17.59 -7.57
CA TYR A 220 2.46 18.71 -6.73
C TYR A 220 1.66 20.00 -6.96
N SER A 221 1.34 20.33 -8.22
CA SER A 221 0.70 21.59 -8.59
C SER A 221 -0.84 21.53 -8.69
N ASN A 222 -1.47 20.37 -8.50
CA ASN A 222 -2.93 20.20 -8.69
C ASN A 222 -3.69 19.72 -7.45
N GLY A 223 -3.17 20.04 -6.25
CA GLY A 223 -3.89 19.91 -4.97
C GLY A 223 -3.85 18.51 -4.34
N TYR A 224 -3.03 17.61 -4.86
CA TYR A 224 -2.75 16.33 -4.21
C TYR A 224 -1.79 16.55 -3.04
N VAL A 225 -1.89 15.72 -2.01
CA VAL A 225 -1.01 15.80 -0.82
C VAL A 225 0.26 14.96 -0.93
N GLY A 226 0.44 14.28 -2.06
CA GLY A 226 1.62 13.50 -2.36
C GLY A 226 1.45 12.67 -3.63
N THR A 227 2.55 12.08 -4.08
CA THR A 227 2.58 11.15 -5.20
C THR A 227 3.63 10.06 -4.95
N LEU A 228 3.37 8.82 -5.35
CA LEU A 228 4.34 7.71 -5.27
C LEU A 228 4.45 7.01 -6.63
N ASP A 229 5.66 6.90 -7.16
CA ASP A 229 5.94 6.23 -8.44
C ASP A 229 6.19 4.72 -8.28
N TRP A 230 5.80 3.96 -9.31
CA TRP A 230 5.86 2.50 -9.35
C TRP A 230 7.03 2.00 -10.22
N HIS A 231 7.87 1.07 -9.74
CA HIS A 231 8.24 0.90 -8.34
C HIS A 231 9.74 0.66 -8.25
N TRP A 232 10.31 0.78 -7.05
CA TRP A 232 11.77 0.80 -6.90
C TRP A 232 12.48 -0.50 -7.30
N ALA A 233 11.78 -1.64 -7.34
CA ALA A 233 12.41 -2.88 -7.76
C ALA A 233 12.73 -2.90 -9.27
N GLU A 234 12.19 -1.96 -10.06
CA GLU A 234 12.39 -1.85 -11.51
C GLU A 234 11.95 -3.12 -12.25
N SER A 235 10.91 -3.78 -11.74
CA SER A 235 10.45 -5.07 -12.25
C SER A 235 8.98 -5.03 -12.65
N GLY A 236 8.56 -6.00 -13.46
CA GLY A 236 7.17 -6.11 -13.90
C GLY A 236 6.77 -5.05 -14.93
N GLY A 237 5.48 -4.99 -15.22
CA GLY A 237 4.92 -3.99 -16.12
C GLY A 237 4.67 -2.64 -15.44
N CYS A 238 4.58 -1.56 -16.24
CA CYS A 238 4.39 -0.18 -15.77
C CYS A 238 5.39 0.26 -14.71
N SER A 239 6.66 -0.17 -14.81
CA SER A 239 7.68 0.11 -13.80
C SER A 239 8.78 0.99 -14.39
N ASP A 240 9.05 2.12 -13.75
CA ASP A 240 10.15 3.01 -14.13
C ASP A 240 11.50 2.50 -13.61
N THR A 241 12.59 3.00 -14.18
CA THR A 241 13.93 2.79 -13.61
C THR A 241 14.13 3.63 -12.35
N ARG A 242 15.03 3.22 -11.47
CA ARG A 242 15.48 3.95 -10.28
C ARG A 242 16.06 5.29 -10.67
N ASP A 243 16.83 5.35 -11.75
CA ASP A 243 17.40 6.60 -12.25
C ASP A 243 16.30 7.60 -12.63
N ALA A 244 15.22 7.13 -13.27
CA ALA A 244 14.06 7.97 -13.58
C ALA A 244 13.33 8.43 -12.31
N GLN A 245 13.07 7.52 -11.38
CA GLN A 245 12.41 7.79 -10.08
C GLN A 245 13.23 8.76 -9.22
N THR A 246 14.54 8.58 -9.16
CA THR A 246 15.46 9.51 -8.49
C THR A 246 15.45 10.88 -9.15
N SER A 247 15.50 10.93 -10.50
CA SER A 247 15.49 12.20 -11.24
C SER A 247 14.20 12.99 -11.05
N SER A 248 13.03 12.32 -10.99
CA SER A 248 11.74 12.97 -10.72
C SER A 248 11.65 13.50 -9.29
N LEU A 249 12.17 12.78 -8.29
CA LEU A 249 12.23 13.27 -6.91
C LEU A 249 13.16 14.47 -6.76
N SER A 250 14.33 14.43 -7.39
CA SER A 250 15.27 15.57 -7.41
C SER A 250 14.66 16.84 -7.99
N TYR A 251 13.71 16.70 -8.93
CA TYR A 251 12.99 17.84 -9.50
C TYR A 251 12.14 18.60 -8.46
N LEU A 252 11.64 17.93 -7.42
CA LEU A 252 10.91 18.58 -6.33
C LEU A 252 11.81 19.13 -5.21
N SER A 253 13.11 18.81 -5.19
CA SER A 253 14.05 19.25 -4.16
C SER A 253 14.03 20.77 -3.98
N GLY A 254 13.87 21.25 -2.74
CA GLY A 254 13.86 22.67 -2.40
C GLY A 254 12.59 23.46 -2.79
N ARG A 255 11.55 22.80 -3.34
CA ARG A 255 10.28 23.45 -3.68
C ARG A 255 9.38 23.61 -2.45
N THR A 256 8.63 24.72 -2.39
CA THR A 256 7.86 25.11 -1.19
C THR A 256 6.49 25.71 -1.48
N GLU A 257 6.17 25.98 -2.74
CA GLU A 257 4.96 26.65 -3.20
C GLU A 257 3.66 25.88 -2.95
N ASN A 258 3.70 24.54 -2.86
CA ASN A 258 2.52 23.70 -2.60
C ASN A 258 2.64 22.83 -1.30
N GLY A 259 3.71 23.03 -0.51
CA GLY A 259 3.93 22.63 0.91
C GLY A 259 4.06 21.13 1.28
N VAL A 260 4.90 20.65 2.22
CA VAL A 260 6.33 20.97 2.45
C VAL A 260 7.15 19.87 1.80
N VAL A 261 8.17 20.24 1.01
CA VAL A 261 9.15 19.33 0.43
C VAL A 261 10.54 19.83 0.82
N ASP A 262 11.37 18.98 1.44
CA ASP A 262 12.81 19.11 1.23
C ASP A 262 13.46 17.73 1.19
N ILE A 263 13.50 17.15 -0.01
CA ILE A 263 14.11 15.87 -0.31
C ILE A 263 15.39 16.16 -1.08
N THR A 264 16.56 15.86 -0.52
CA THR A 264 17.82 15.98 -1.28
C THR A 264 18.26 14.59 -1.74
N VAL A 265 18.34 14.40 -3.05
CA VAL A 265 18.86 13.19 -3.69
C VAL A 265 20.17 13.56 -4.41
N ALA A 266 21.23 12.80 -4.17
CA ALA A 266 22.47 12.81 -4.95
C ALA A 266 22.69 11.42 -5.54
#